data_AF-B8BV17-F1
#
_entry.id   AF-B8BV17-F1
#
_cell.length_a   1.000
_cell.length_b   1.000
_cell.length_c   1.000
_cell.angle_alpha   90.00
_cell.angle_beta   90.00
_cell.angle_gamma   90.00
#
_symmetry.space_group_name_H-M   'P 1'
#
loop_
_entity.id
_entity.type
_entity.pdbx_description
1 polymer ?
#
loop_
_entity_poly.entity_id
_entity_poly.type
_entity_poly.pdbx_seq_one_letter_code
_entity_poly.pdbx_strand_id
1 'polypeptide(L)'
;MAYNPHATVPIAVPLAVSVDDGDNARFSTAYAPSRPSLASYGQGKSNYNLPSSRHNGEFCPIQEDQVKALMKQGYTRGLACSLAQTIKNFPLRIWVVDNSGSMQNTDGHRFVETKRSHDVKIVSCSRWDEIRDCITYHAQMAAALEAPTTFRMLNDPAVGPNSQQFGIAETTLDTNVVQGEVRRAIEIMKSAQPGGVTPLVEHILEIQTSVTQLAPKLRADGCRVVIILATDGLPTDDRGYGGAAIQQQFVQALRGLEGLPIWLVIRLCTDEDDVVNFYNELDGQLELSLEVLDDFLEEAKEVYEHNPWLNYALPLHRLREMGYQHRVFDMMDERKFTHEELRDFCSLLFNDKFPSDELPDPSVDCTSHRNASCLLTKESNQEEGYSLDRHEENG
;
A
#
# COMPACT_ATOMS: atom_id res chain seq x y z
N MET A 1 -21.35 2.04 29.50
CA MET A 1 -21.93 1.16 28.47
C MET A 1 -21.37 -0.23 28.70
N ALA A 2 -22.23 -1.26 28.74
CA ALA A 2 -21.84 -2.61 29.13
C ALA A 2 -21.14 -3.34 27.97
N TYR A 3 -20.05 -4.04 28.29
CA TYR A 3 -19.27 -4.93 27.43
C TYR A 3 -20.16 -6.03 26.82
N ASN A 4 -20.14 -6.16 25.48
CA ASN A 4 -20.74 -7.29 24.77
C ASN A 4 -19.64 -8.02 23.98
N PRO A 5 -19.17 -9.20 24.44
CA PRO A 5 -18.09 -9.96 23.80
C PRO A 5 -18.48 -10.58 22.45
N HIS A 6 -19.70 -10.37 21.96
CA HIS A 6 -20.20 -10.87 20.68
C HIS A 6 -20.52 -9.77 19.66
N ALA A 7 -19.98 -8.56 19.83
CA ALA A 7 -20.12 -7.53 18.82
C ALA A 7 -19.36 -7.93 17.55
N THR A 8 -20.07 -8.40 16.53
CA THR A 8 -19.55 -8.61 15.19
C THR A 8 -19.11 -7.26 14.63
N VAL A 9 -17.81 -7.06 14.42
CA VAL A 9 -17.28 -5.86 13.76
C VAL A 9 -17.73 -5.92 12.30
N PRO A 10 -18.51 -4.95 11.79
CA PRO A 10 -18.93 -4.95 10.40
C PRO A 10 -17.75 -4.56 9.52
N ILE A 11 -17.02 -5.53 8.95
CA ILE A 11 -15.92 -5.27 8.02
C ILE A 11 -16.49 -5.07 6.61
N ALA A 12 -16.32 -3.89 6.04
CA ALA A 12 -16.57 -3.65 4.63
C ALA A 12 -15.31 -4.02 3.84
N VAL A 13 -15.37 -5.12 3.06
CA VAL A 13 -14.26 -5.61 2.24
C VAL A 13 -14.59 -5.42 0.78
N PRO A 14 -14.12 -4.34 0.16
CA PRO A 14 -14.09 -4.24 -1.27
C PRO A 14 -12.93 -5.09 -1.82
N LEU A 15 -13.23 -6.05 -2.69
CA LEU A 15 -12.22 -6.91 -3.32
C LEU A 15 -11.79 -6.33 -4.67
N ALA A 16 -10.59 -6.71 -5.09
CA ALA A 16 -10.06 -6.44 -6.41
C ALA A 16 -11.06 -6.90 -7.50
N VAL A 17 -11.30 -6.05 -8.50
CA VAL A 17 -12.14 -6.40 -9.65
C VAL A 17 -11.47 -7.54 -10.41
N SER A 18 -12.20 -8.63 -10.61
CA SER A 18 -11.77 -9.75 -11.45
C SER A 18 -11.49 -9.27 -12.87
N VAL A 19 -10.30 -9.62 -13.40
CA VAL A 19 -9.99 -9.42 -14.81
C VAL A 19 -10.55 -10.64 -15.56
N ASP A 20 -11.42 -10.40 -16.53
CA ASP A 20 -11.99 -11.45 -17.37
C ASP A 20 -10.87 -12.21 -18.11
N ASP A 21 -10.70 -13.50 -17.80
CA ASP A 21 -9.74 -14.41 -18.43
C ASP A 21 -10.22 -14.78 -19.85
N GLY A 22 -10.00 -13.86 -20.79
CA GLY A 22 -10.39 -14.02 -22.18
C GLY A 22 -9.26 -13.71 -23.16
N ASP A 23 -8.17 -14.47 -23.15
CA ASP A 23 -7.49 -14.93 -24.38
C ASP A 23 -6.20 -15.71 -24.08
N ASN A 24 -6.23 -17.02 -24.34
CA ASN A 24 -5.09 -17.92 -24.27
C ASN A 24 -4.30 -17.89 -25.59
N ALA A 25 -3.36 -16.94 -25.74
CA ALA A 25 -2.42 -16.94 -26.85
C ALA A 25 -1.09 -17.59 -26.44
N ARG A 26 -0.84 -18.79 -26.97
CA ARG A 26 0.41 -19.56 -26.80
C ARG A 26 1.58 -18.81 -27.44
N PHE A 27 2.59 -18.43 -26.65
CA PHE A 27 3.87 -17.97 -27.18
C PHE A 27 4.92 -19.09 -27.23
N SER A 28 5.57 -19.19 -28.38
CA SER A 28 6.59 -20.17 -28.75
C SER A 28 7.94 -19.84 -28.11
N THR A 29 8.58 -20.86 -27.53
CA THR A 29 9.92 -20.81 -26.94
C THR A 29 11.00 -20.72 -28.02
N ALA A 30 11.72 -19.60 -28.09
CA ALA A 30 12.97 -19.51 -28.83
C ALA A 30 14.12 -19.04 -27.91
N TYR A 31 15.13 -19.90 -27.81
CA TYR A 31 16.51 -19.72 -27.35
C TYR A 31 16.84 -18.56 -26.40
N ALA A 32 17.18 -18.93 -25.16
CA ALA A 32 17.69 -18.07 -24.11
C ALA A 32 19.15 -17.63 -24.37
N PRO A 33 19.45 -16.33 -24.40
CA PRO A 33 20.78 -15.85 -24.09
C PRO A 33 21.03 -15.90 -22.57
N SER A 34 22.29 -16.09 -22.20
CA SER A 34 22.80 -16.17 -20.82
C SER A 34 22.31 -15.02 -19.92
N ARG A 35 21.81 -15.39 -18.73
CA ARG A 35 21.20 -14.51 -17.72
C ARG A 35 22.21 -13.53 -17.11
N PRO A 36 21.94 -12.21 -17.08
CA PRO A 36 22.69 -11.30 -16.24
C PRO A 36 22.34 -11.54 -14.77
N SER A 37 23.34 -11.74 -13.92
CA SER A 37 23.17 -11.54 -12.47
C SER A 37 23.05 -10.04 -12.18
N LEU A 38 22.36 -9.67 -11.09
CA LEU A 38 22.17 -8.30 -10.63
C LEU A 38 23.48 -7.49 -10.49
N ALA A 39 24.63 -8.17 -10.40
CA ALA A 39 25.96 -7.56 -10.39
C ALA A 39 26.41 -6.93 -11.72
N SER A 40 25.62 -7.00 -12.81
CA SER A 40 26.06 -6.59 -14.16
C SER A 40 25.54 -5.24 -14.67
N TYR A 41 24.78 -4.48 -13.88
CA TYR A 41 24.40 -3.11 -14.25
C TYR A 41 25.46 -2.10 -13.76
N GLY A 42 26.13 -1.46 -14.72
CA GLY A 42 27.35 -0.68 -14.50
C GLY A 42 27.21 0.50 -13.53
N GLN A 43 28.33 0.80 -12.86
CA GLN A 43 28.54 1.98 -12.03
C GLN A 43 28.18 3.26 -12.80
N GLY A 44 27.13 3.97 -12.35
CA GLY A 44 26.90 5.37 -12.74
C GLY A 44 25.44 5.82 -12.92
N LYS A 45 24.45 4.92 -12.93
CA LYS A 45 23.03 5.28 -13.03
C LYS A 45 22.20 4.58 -11.95
N SER A 46 21.21 5.28 -11.43
CA SER A 46 20.25 4.74 -10.46
C SER A 46 19.51 3.56 -11.08
N ASN A 47 19.31 2.50 -10.30
CA ASN A 47 18.48 1.35 -10.71
C ASN A 47 16.99 1.72 -10.83
N TYR A 48 16.60 2.87 -10.27
CA TYR A 48 15.26 3.42 -10.35
C TYR A 48 15.22 4.66 -11.23
N ASN A 49 14.19 4.76 -12.07
CA ASN A 49 13.94 5.95 -12.88
C ASN A 49 12.80 6.74 -12.25
N LEU A 50 12.99 8.06 -12.09
CA LEU A 50 11.87 8.94 -11.80
C LEU A 50 11.08 9.16 -13.10
N PRO A 51 9.76 8.94 -13.11
CA PRO A 51 8.98 8.99 -14.34
C PRO A 51 9.06 10.36 -14.99
N SER A 52 9.35 10.36 -16.29
CA SER A 52 9.50 11.59 -17.06
C SER A 52 8.21 12.35 -17.33
N SER A 53 7.06 11.67 -17.22
CA SER A 53 5.74 12.16 -17.57
C SER A 53 5.15 13.17 -16.58
N ARG A 54 5.76 13.38 -15.40
CA ARG A 54 5.29 14.36 -14.40
C ARG A 54 6.30 15.48 -14.11
N HIS A 55 7.31 15.66 -14.97
CA HIS A 55 8.42 16.61 -14.83
C HIS A 55 8.08 18.10 -14.93
N ASN A 56 6.85 18.47 -15.32
CA ASN A 56 6.50 19.88 -15.56
C ASN A 56 5.61 20.51 -14.48
N GLY A 57 5.42 19.87 -13.32
CA GLY A 57 4.69 20.47 -12.20
C GLY A 57 3.18 20.67 -12.41
N GLU A 58 2.65 20.38 -13.61
CA GLU A 58 1.21 20.25 -13.85
C GLU A 58 0.78 18.84 -13.46
N PHE A 59 0.46 18.66 -12.18
CA PHE A 59 -0.23 17.47 -11.73
C PHE A 59 -1.62 17.47 -12.36
N CYS A 60 -1.88 16.51 -13.26
CA CYS A 60 -3.25 16.31 -13.73
C CYS A 60 -4.06 15.79 -12.53
N PRO A 61 -5.17 16.46 -12.15
CA PRO A 61 -6.08 15.93 -11.15
C PRO A 61 -6.44 14.48 -11.49
N ILE A 62 -6.64 13.65 -10.46
CA ILE A 62 -7.13 12.28 -10.68
C ILE A 62 -8.38 12.34 -11.56
N GLN A 63 -8.39 11.54 -12.63
CA GLN A 63 -9.53 11.52 -13.53
C GLN A 63 -10.73 10.92 -12.82
N GLU A 64 -11.93 11.38 -13.18
CA GLU A 64 -13.17 10.91 -12.57
C GLU A 64 -13.34 9.39 -12.68
N ASP A 65 -12.85 8.78 -13.76
CA ASP A 65 -12.91 7.34 -13.97
C ASP A 65 -11.99 6.57 -13.00
N GLN A 66 -10.84 7.16 -12.63
CA GLN A 66 -9.94 6.59 -11.62
C GLN A 66 -10.56 6.68 -10.22
N VAL A 67 -11.21 7.81 -9.89
CA VAL A 67 -11.97 7.96 -8.64
C VAL A 67 -13.07 6.91 -8.55
N LYS A 68 -13.86 6.74 -9.62
CA LYS A 68 -14.91 5.71 -9.69
C LYS A 68 -14.35 4.29 -9.55
N ALA A 69 -13.18 4.01 -10.12
CA ALA A 69 -12.53 2.71 -9.98
C ALA A 69 -12.13 2.42 -8.53
N LEU A 70 -11.66 3.41 -7.79
CA LEU A 70 -11.37 3.30 -6.35
C LEU A 70 -12.64 3.22 -5.51
N MET A 71 -13.70 3.96 -5.87
CA MET A 71 -14.99 3.86 -5.16
C MET A 71 -15.63 2.47 -5.29
N LYS A 72 -15.49 1.81 -6.45
CA LYS A 72 -15.87 0.40 -6.61
C LYS A 72 -15.07 -0.53 -5.69
N GLN A 73 -13.87 -0.10 -5.31
CA GLN A 73 -13.04 -0.73 -4.30
C GLN A 73 -13.29 -0.15 -2.90
N GLY A 74 -14.47 0.41 -2.64
CA GLY A 74 -14.94 0.87 -1.32
C GLY A 74 -14.20 2.07 -0.74
N TYR A 75 -13.36 2.77 -1.51
CA TYR A 75 -12.84 4.07 -1.11
C TYR A 75 -13.97 5.09 -1.12
N THR A 76 -13.99 5.96 -0.12
CA THR A 76 -14.76 7.21 -0.23
C THR A 76 -14.12 8.10 -1.29
N ARG A 77 -14.90 9.03 -1.85
CA ARG A 77 -14.39 9.98 -2.82
C ARG A 77 -13.23 10.81 -2.26
N GLY A 78 -13.33 11.27 -1.02
CA GLY A 78 -12.27 12.03 -0.36
C GLY A 78 -10.98 11.23 -0.18
N LEU A 79 -11.08 9.95 0.20
CA LEU A 79 -9.91 9.06 0.28
C LEU A 79 -9.28 8.82 -1.09
N ALA A 80 -10.09 8.58 -2.13
CA ALA A 80 -9.58 8.39 -3.49
C ALA A 80 -8.82 9.63 -3.98
N CYS A 81 -9.35 10.83 -3.74
CA CYS A 81 -8.68 12.09 -4.04
C CYS A 81 -7.39 12.27 -3.22
N SER A 82 -7.44 11.98 -1.92
CA SER A 82 -6.28 12.07 -1.01
C SER A 82 -5.17 11.11 -1.44
N LEU A 83 -5.51 9.88 -1.80
CA LEU A 83 -4.59 8.88 -2.32
C LEU A 83 -3.92 9.37 -3.61
N ALA A 84 -4.68 9.95 -4.53
CA ALA A 84 -4.10 10.49 -5.75
C ALA A 84 -3.09 11.61 -5.49
N GLN A 85 -3.37 12.50 -4.53
CA GLN A 85 -2.47 13.58 -4.15
C GLN A 85 -1.13 13.05 -3.62
N THR A 86 -1.08 11.84 -3.05
CA THR A 86 0.20 11.24 -2.63
C THR A 86 1.17 11.05 -3.78
N ILE A 87 0.69 10.83 -5.01
CA ILE A 87 1.57 10.64 -6.19
C ILE A 87 2.40 11.90 -6.46
N LYS A 88 1.88 13.08 -6.10
CA LYS A 88 2.62 14.34 -6.21
C LYS A 88 3.81 14.35 -5.24
N ASN A 89 3.57 13.98 -3.99
CA ASN A 89 4.58 14.02 -2.94
C ASN A 89 5.53 12.82 -3.03
N PHE A 90 5.06 11.72 -3.64
CA PHE A 90 5.74 10.44 -3.73
C PHE A 90 5.75 9.92 -5.16
N PRO A 91 6.70 10.38 -6.00
CA PRO A 91 6.81 9.98 -7.41
C PRO A 91 7.28 8.54 -7.63
N LEU A 92 7.68 7.83 -6.57
CA LEU A 92 8.13 6.43 -6.65
C LEU A 92 7.83 5.70 -5.33
N ARG A 93 7.34 4.46 -5.46
CA ARG A 93 7.18 3.49 -4.36
C ARG A 93 8.07 2.29 -4.64
N ILE A 94 8.81 1.84 -3.64
CA ILE A 94 9.69 0.66 -3.72
C ILE A 94 9.23 -0.34 -2.65
N TRP A 95 8.58 -1.41 -3.08
CA TRP A 95 8.24 -2.55 -2.23
C TRP A 95 9.39 -3.53 -2.17
N VAL A 96 9.87 -3.82 -0.97
CA VAL A 96 10.73 -4.96 -0.65
C VAL A 96 9.83 -6.05 -0.08
N VAL A 97 9.70 -7.14 -0.82
CA VAL A 97 8.76 -8.22 -0.53
C VAL A 97 9.53 -9.42 -0.02
N ASP A 98 9.29 -9.78 1.23
CA ASP A 98 9.83 -10.98 1.84
C ASP A 98 9.21 -12.23 1.23
N ASN A 99 10.09 -13.08 0.67
CA ASN A 99 9.77 -14.41 0.21
C ASN A 99 10.75 -15.42 0.79
N SER A 100 11.28 -15.18 1.98
CA SER A 100 12.13 -16.11 2.72
C SER A 100 11.36 -17.36 3.15
N GLY A 101 12.06 -18.34 3.72
CA GLY A 101 11.44 -19.59 4.17
C GLY A 101 10.41 -19.42 5.30
N SER A 102 10.56 -18.42 6.18
CA SER A 102 9.66 -18.17 7.31
C SER A 102 8.24 -17.78 6.87
N MET A 103 8.10 -17.21 5.67
CA MET A 103 6.82 -16.85 5.06
C MET A 103 5.88 -18.06 4.82
N GLN A 104 6.36 -19.30 5.01
CA GLN A 104 5.53 -20.51 4.97
C GLN A 104 4.67 -20.71 6.23
N ASN A 105 4.92 -19.98 7.32
CA ASN A 105 4.14 -20.06 8.54
C ASN A 105 2.66 -19.73 8.29
N THR A 106 1.74 -20.40 9.00
CA THR A 106 0.29 -20.41 8.73
C THR A 106 -0.53 -19.57 9.70
N ASP A 107 0.04 -18.46 10.16
CA ASP A 107 -0.57 -17.43 11.01
C ASP A 107 -1.11 -16.25 10.22
N GLY A 108 -0.87 -16.17 8.89
CA GLY A 108 -1.42 -15.12 8.05
C GLY A 108 -2.94 -15.19 7.85
N HIS A 109 -3.53 -14.07 7.44
CA HIS A 109 -4.97 -13.88 7.30
C HIS A 109 -5.37 -13.40 5.91
N ARG A 110 -6.36 -14.07 5.28
CA ARG A 110 -6.90 -13.63 3.98
C ARG A 110 -8.42 -13.56 3.94
N PHE A 111 -8.92 -12.66 3.10
CA PHE A 111 -10.33 -12.51 2.80
C PHE A 111 -10.74 -13.42 1.65
N VAL A 112 -11.80 -14.19 1.83
CA VAL A 112 -12.36 -15.09 0.81
C VAL A 112 -13.84 -14.81 0.66
N GLU A 113 -14.28 -14.60 -0.58
CA GLU A 113 -15.70 -14.50 -0.91
C GLU A 113 -16.43 -15.79 -0.52
N THR A 114 -17.57 -15.63 0.14
CA THR A 114 -18.46 -16.76 0.35
C THR A 114 -19.36 -16.95 -0.88
N LYS A 115 -20.16 -18.02 -0.87
CA LYS A 115 -21.16 -18.27 -1.93
C LYS A 115 -22.21 -17.16 -2.07
N ARG A 116 -22.26 -16.23 -1.12
CA ARG A 116 -23.04 -14.99 -1.20
C ARG A 116 -22.06 -13.86 -1.51
N SER A 117 -22.22 -13.25 -2.68
CA SER A 117 -21.33 -12.20 -3.23
C SER A 117 -21.06 -11.01 -2.29
N HIS A 118 -21.90 -10.81 -1.25
CA HIS A 118 -21.77 -9.71 -0.28
C HIS A 118 -21.21 -10.14 1.08
N ASP A 119 -20.94 -11.43 1.29
CA ASP A 119 -20.40 -11.95 2.55
C ASP A 119 -18.96 -12.42 2.30
N VAL A 120 -18.01 -11.80 2.99
CA VAL A 120 -16.59 -12.20 3.05
C VAL A 120 -16.32 -12.98 4.33
N LYS A 121 -15.43 -13.96 4.23
CA LYS A 121 -14.93 -14.72 5.38
C LYS A 121 -13.41 -14.56 5.46
N ILE A 122 -12.92 -14.35 6.68
CA ILE A 122 -11.50 -14.43 6.99
C ILE A 122 -11.12 -15.90 7.16
N VAL A 123 -10.05 -16.32 6.48
CA VAL A 123 -9.47 -17.65 6.63
C VAL A 123 -7.98 -17.52 6.94
N SER A 124 -7.48 -18.36 7.84
CA SER A 124 -6.05 -18.51 8.08
C SER A 124 -5.38 -19.07 6.82
N CYS A 125 -4.20 -18.55 6.51
CA CYS A 125 -3.38 -18.92 5.36
C CYS A 125 -1.90 -18.77 5.70
N SER A 126 -1.02 -19.01 4.74
CA SER A 126 0.39 -18.70 4.96
C SER A 126 0.64 -17.18 4.93
N ARG A 127 1.65 -16.70 5.65
CA ARG A 127 2.14 -15.31 5.52
C ARG A 127 2.43 -14.95 4.05
N TRP A 128 2.94 -15.92 3.29
CA TRP A 128 3.15 -15.81 1.84
C TRP A 128 1.85 -15.61 1.04
N ASP A 129 0.80 -16.38 1.34
CA ASP A 129 -0.49 -16.23 0.64
C ASP A 129 -1.11 -14.86 0.90
N GLU A 130 -1.00 -14.37 2.13
CA GLU A 130 -1.48 -13.04 2.50
C GLU A 130 -0.71 -11.93 1.77
N ILE A 131 0.63 -11.95 1.80
CA ILE A 131 1.42 -10.92 1.11
C ILE A 131 1.23 -11.02 -0.41
N ARG A 132 1.03 -12.22 -0.97
CA ARG A 132 0.73 -12.39 -2.39
C ARG A 132 -0.56 -11.67 -2.80
N ASP A 133 -1.61 -11.79 -2.00
CA ASP A 133 -2.88 -11.13 -2.25
C ASP A 133 -2.74 -9.60 -2.06
N CYS A 134 -1.95 -9.16 -1.06
CA CYS A 134 -1.58 -7.75 -0.86
C CYS A 134 -0.85 -7.14 -2.07
N ILE A 135 0.23 -7.78 -2.55
CA ILE A 135 1.01 -7.29 -3.70
C ILE A 135 0.18 -7.30 -4.99
N THR A 136 -0.67 -8.31 -5.19
CA THR A 136 -1.59 -8.35 -6.33
C THR A 136 -2.51 -7.14 -6.34
N TYR A 137 -3.08 -6.81 -5.18
CA TYR A 137 -3.93 -5.65 -5.00
C TYR A 137 -3.17 -4.34 -5.24
N HIS A 138 -1.98 -4.18 -4.67
CA HIS A 138 -1.16 -2.97 -4.86
C HIS A 138 -0.66 -2.80 -6.29
N ALA A 139 -0.39 -3.89 -7.03
CA ALA A 139 -0.04 -3.81 -8.44
C ALA A 139 -1.21 -3.24 -9.28
N GLN A 140 -2.44 -3.69 -9.01
CA GLN A 140 -3.64 -3.17 -9.66
C GLN A 140 -3.94 -1.72 -9.27
N MET A 141 -3.77 -1.39 -7.98
CA MET A 141 -3.93 -0.02 -7.49
C MET A 141 -2.91 0.92 -8.11
N ALA A 142 -1.63 0.53 -8.16
CA ALA A 142 -0.56 1.28 -8.80
C ALA A 142 -0.90 1.58 -10.27
N ALA A 143 -1.42 0.60 -11.00
CA ALA A 143 -1.87 0.79 -12.37
C ALA A 143 -3.06 1.75 -12.48
N ALA A 144 -4.08 1.58 -11.62
CA ALA A 144 -5.28 2.42 -11.62
C ALA A 144 -4.97 3.88 -11.31
N LEU A 145 -4.03 4.12 -10.40
CA LEU A 145 -3.56 5.43 -9.99
C LEU A 145 -2.50 6.02 -10.92
N GLU A 146 -1.96 5.22 -11.84
CA GLU A 146 -0.73 5.56 -12.57
C GLU A 146 0.41 5.94 -11.61
N ALA A 147 0.50 5.23 -10.48
CA ALA A 147 1.48 5.43 -9.43
C ALA A 147 2.70 4.52 -9.66
N PRO A 148 3.87 5.09 -10.01
CA PRO A 148 5.09 4.33 -10.27
C PRO A 148 5.48 3.51 -9.04
N THR A 149 5.49 2.19 -9.21
CA THR A 149 5.71 1.24 -8.12
C THR A 149 6.62 0.12 -8.59
N THR A 150 7.75 -0.05 -7.90
CA THR A 150 8.66 -1.17 -8.09
C THR A 150 8.45 -2.19 -6.99
N PHE A 151 8.29 -3.46 -7.36
CA PHE A 151 8.32 -4.60 -6.45
C PHE A 151 9.64 -5.33 -6.57
N ARG A 152 10.29 -5.59 -5.43
CA ARG A 152 11.57 -6.27 -5.32
C ARG A 152 11.47 -7.41 -4.30
N MET A 153 11.60 -8.63 -4.77
CA MET A 153 11.65 -9.82 -3.92
C MET A 153 13.01 -9.89 -3.20
N LEU A 154 13.02 -10.32 -1.93
CA LEU A 154 14.26 -10.57 -1.19
C LEU A 154 15.13 -11.62 -1.89
N ASN A 155 14.54 -12.78 -2.18
CA ASN A 155 15.19 -13.87 -2.88
C ASN A 155 14.69 -13.92 -4.33
N ASP A 156 15.59 -14.17 -5.30
CA ASP A 156 15.17 -14.35 -6.70
C ASP A 156 14.22 -15.57 -6.81
N PRO A 157 12.95 -15.38 -7.20
CA PRO A 157 12.01 -16.48 -7.31
C PRO A 157 12.35 -17.44 -8.47
N ALA A 158 13.25 -17.06 -9.38
CA ALA A 158 13.69 -17.86 -10.53
C ALA A 158 12.56 -18.30 -11.50
N VAL A 159 11.41 -17.62 -11.45
CA VAL A 159 10.22 -17.94 -12.27
C VAL A 159 10.20 -17.25 -13.64
N GLY A 160 11.18 -16.40 -13.94
CA GLY A 160 11.27 -15.72 -15.22
C GLY A 160 12.38 -14.66 -15.28
N PRO A 161 12.60 -14.06 -16.46
CA PRO A 161 13.54 -12.95 -16.59
C PRO A 161 13.08 -11.77 -15.74
N ASN A 162 14.01 -11.15 -15.01
CA ASN A 162 13.77 -10.02 -14.10
C ASN A 162 12.56 -10.28 -13.18
N SER A 163 12.48 -11.49 -12.59
CA SER A 163 11.39 -11.85 -11.69
C SER A 163 11.66 -11.43 -10.24
N GLN A 164 12.93 -11.17 -9.88
CA GLN A 164 13.29 -10.58 -8.60
C GLN A 164 12.89 -9.10 -8.49
N GLN A 165 12.86 -8.35 -9.60
CA GLN A 165 12.44 -6.94 -9.62
C GLN A 165 11.56 -6.63 -10.83
N PHE A 166 10.36 -6.13 -10.58
CA PHE A 166 9.37 -5.77 -11.61
C PHE A 166 8.62 -4.50 -11.22
N GLY A 167 8.17 -3.75 -12.22
CA GLY A 167 7.59 -2.42 -12.05
C GLY A 167 6.21 -2.28 -12.66
N ILE A 168 5.43 -1.35 -12.10
CA ILE A 168 4.14 -0.89 -12.62
C ILE A 168 4.24 0.62 -12.86
N ALA A 169 3.87 1.08 -14.05
CA ALA A 169 3.80 2.49 -14.44
C ALA A 169 5.11 3.29 -14.25
N GLU A 170 6.28 2.61 -14.27
CA GLU A 170 7.58 3.26 -14.08
C GLU A 170 8.07 4.01 -15.33
N THR A 171 7.79 3.46 -16.52
CA THR A 171 8.41 3.92 -17.78
C THR A 171 7.42 4.52 -18.76
N THR A 172 6.16 4.10 -18.70
CA THR A 172 5.11 4.52 -19.62
C THR A 172 3.75 4.53 -18.93
N LEU A 173 2.84 5.36 -19.43
CA LEU A 173 1.43 5.40 -19.03
C LEU A 173 0.51 4.81 -20.12
N ASP A 174 1.07 4.14 -21.13
CA ASP A 174 0.28 3.40 -22.10
C ASP A 174 -0.51 2.29 -21.40
N THR A 175 -1.83 2.35 -21.48
CA THR A 175 -2.73 1.46 -20.76
C THR A 175 -2.48 -0.01 -21.09
N ASN A 176 -2.14 -0.36 -22.35
CA ASN A 176 -1.90 -1.76 -22.71
C ASN A 176 -0.59 -2.29 -22.10
N VAL A 177 0.44 -1.44 -22.05
CA VAL A 177 1.71 -1.78 -21.40
C VAL A 177 1.51 -1.93 -19.89
N VAL A 178 0.87 -0.96 -19.23
CA VAL A 178 0.62 -1.00 -17.78
C VAL A 178 -0.22 -2.23 -17.40
N GLN A 179 -1.26 -2.56 -18.16
CA GLN A 179 -2.02 -3.79 -17.92
C GLN A 179 -1.19 -5.06 -18.16
N GLY A 180 -0.23 -5.02 -19.07
CA GLY A 180 0.76 -6.08 -19.27
C GLY A 180 1.71 -6.23 -18.08
N GLU A 181 2.16 -5.12 -17.49
CA GLU A 181 2.97 -5.09 -16.28
C GLU A 181 2.20 -5.71 -15.10
N VAL A 182 0.93 -5.36 -14.92
CA VAL A 182 0.06 -5.94 -13.88
C VAL A 182 -0.10 -7.45 -14.07
N ARG A 183 -0.42 -7.91 -15.28
CA ARG A 183 -0.55 -9.35 -15.57
C ARG A 183 0.75 -10.11 -15.24
N ARG A 184 1.89 -9.54 -15.64
CA ARG A 184 3.20 -10.12 -15.34
C ARG A 184 3.49 -10.16 -13.84
N ALA A 185 3.18 -9.10 -13.10
CA ALA A 185 3.32 -9.06 -11.64
C ALA A 185 2.50 -10.18 -10.98
N ILE A 186 1.24 -10.34 -11.39
CA ILE A 186 0.35 -11.41 -10.91
C ILE A 186 0.92 -12.80 -11.24
N GLU A 187 1.43 -13.01 -12.45
CA GLU A 187 2.06 -14.29 -12.85
C GLU A 187 3.31 -14.62 -12.03
N ILE A 188 4.17 -13.63 -11.79
CA ILE A 188 5.35 -13.78 -10.92
C ILE A 188 4.91 -14.18 -9.52
N MET A 189 3.97 -13.43 -8.92
CA MET A 189 3.48 -13.67 -7.56
C MET A 189 2.76 -15.02 -7.41
N LYS A 190 2.03 -15.47 -8.45
CA LYS A 190 1.40 -16.80 -8.47
C LYS A 190 2.41 -17.94 -8.58
N SER A 191 3.52 -17.72 -9.30
CA SER A 191 4.52 -18.76 -9.58
C SER A 191 5.61 -18.84 -8.53
N ALA A 192 5.94 -17.71 -7.90
CA ALA A 192 6.95 -17.61 -6.86
C ALA A 192 6.57 -18.44 -5.62
N GLN A 193 7.59 -18.96 -4.96
CA GLN A 193 7.45 -19.74 -3.73
C GLN A 193 8.36 -19.15 -2.65
N PRO A 194 7.94 -19.15 -1.37
CA PRO A 194 8.76 -18.70 -0.26
C PRO A 194 9.91 -19.68 -0.01
N GLY A 195 11.12 -19.15 0.13
CA GLY A 195 12.36 -19.89 0.38
C GLY A 195 13.57 -18.96 0.44
N GLY A 196 14.70 -19.48 0.92
CA GLY A 196 15.92 -18.67 1.09
C GLY A 196 15.95 -17.94 2.44
N VAL A 197 16.70 -16.85 2.47
CA VAL A 197 17.06 -16.11 3.70
C VAL A 197 16.42 -14.71 3.71
N THR A 198 16.67 -13.91 4.74
CA THR A 198 16.08 -12.57 4.90
C THR A 198 17.17 -11.48 4.83
N PRO A 199 17.77 -11.23 3.65
CA PRO A 199 18.93 -10.35 3.48
C PRO A 199 18.55 -8.86 3.45
N LEU A 200 17.73 -8.40 4.41
CA LEU A 200 17.20 -7.03 4.43
C LEU A 200 18.28 -5.94 4.39
N VAL A 201 19.43 -6.20 5.04
CA VAL A 201 20.56 -5.26 5.07
C VAL A 201 21.06 -4.94 3.67
N GLU A 202 21.27 -5.95 2.83
CA GLU A 202 21.78 -5.78 1.46
C GLU A 202 20.80 -4.95 0.62
N HIS A 203 19.50 -5.27 0.71
CA HIS A 203 18.44 -4.57 -0.01
C HIS A 203 18.36 -3.09 0.39
N ILE A 204 18.46 -2.78 1.69
CA ILE A 204 18.44 -1.41 2.18
C ILE A 204 19.66 -0.63 1.66
N LEU A 205 20.87 -1.22 1.70
CA LEU A 205 22.09 -0.54 1.23
C LEU A 205 22.03 -0.23 -0.28
N GLU A 206 21.45 -1.12 -1.07
CA GLU A 206 21.24 -0.87 -2.51
C GLU A 206 20.21 0.22 -2.79
N ILE A 207 19.09 0.20 -2.05
CA ILE A 207 18.06 1.24 -2.15
C ILE A 207 18.66 2.59 -1.71
N GLN A 208 19.39 2.62 -0.60
CA GLN A 208 20.10 3.81 -0.12
C GLN A 208 21.01 4.38 -1.21
N THR A 209 21.81 3.53 -1.86
CA THR A 209 22.71 3.95 -2.95
C THR A 209 21.91 4.59 -4.09
N SER A 210 20.80 3.98 -4.50
CA SER A 210 19.99 4.46 -5.61
C SER A 210 19.23 5.75 -5.25
N VAL A 211 18.62 5.82 -4.07
CA VAL A 211 17.91 7.02 -3.58
C VAL A 211 18.88 8.18 -3.37
N THR A 212 20.11 7.93 -2.91
CA THR A 212 21.15 8.97 -2.79
C THR A 212 21.42 9.65 -4.13
N GLN A 213 21.41 8.90 -5.23
CA GLN A 213 21.58 9.46 -6.58
C GLN A 213 20.35 10.27 -7.03
N LEU A 214 19.14 9.88 -6.60
CA LEU A 214 17.91 10.61 -6.89
C LEU A 214 17.71 11.84 -5.98
N ALA A 215 18.36 11.88 -4.82
CA ALA A 215 18.11 12.85 -3.76
C ALA A 215 18.22 14.33 -4.19
N PRO A 216 19.19 14.76 -5.04
CA PRO A 216 19.23 16.14 -5.51
C PRO A 216 17.96 16.57 -6.25
N LYS A 217 17.43 15.68 -7.10
CA LYS A 217 16.21 15.93 -7.87
C LYS A 217 14.97 15.91 -6.98
N LEU A 218 14.85 14.89 -6.13
CA LEU A 218 13.74 14.78 -5.17
C LEU A 218 13.64 16.01 -4.28
N ARG A 219 14.76 16.53 -3.76
CA ARG A 219 14.77 17.77 -2.95
C ARG A 219 14.41 19.01 -3.76
N ALA A 220 14.88 19.12 -5.01
CA ALA A 220 14.52 20.23 -5.88
C ALA A 220 13.02 20.25 -6.20
N ASP A 221 12.41 19.07 -6.37
CA ASP A 221 11.00 18.88 -6.67
C ASP A 221 10.11 18.88 -5.41
N GLY A 222 10.69 18.95 -4.20
CA GLY A 222 9.96 18.86 -2.93
C GLY A 222 9.28 17.51 -2.69
N CYS A 223 9.79 16.45 -3.32
CA CYS A 223 9.22 15.11 -3.35
C CYS A 223 10.06 14.12 -2.53
N ARG A 224 9.49 12.95 -2.20
CA ARG A 224 10.13 11.86 -1.46
C ARG A 224 9.86 10.51 -2.10
N VAL A 225 10.67 9.50 -1.82
CA VAL A 225 10.41 8.10 -2.24
C VAL A 225 9.77 7.34 -1.09
N VAL A 226 8.72 6.56 -1.36
CA VAL A 226 8.20 5.61 -0.37
C VAL A 226 8.98 4.31 -0.50
N ILE A 227 9.48 3.79 0.62
CA ILE A 227 10.06 2.45 0.71
C ILE A 227 9.13 1.64 1.61
N ILE A 228 8.62 0.52 1.11
CA ILE A 228 7.74 -0.39 1.87
C ILE A 228 8.52 -1.68 2.10
N LEU A 229 8.82 -2.00 3.35
CA LEU A 229 9.45 -3.26 3.76
C LEU A 229 8.36 -4.19 4.27
N ALA A 230 7.94 -5.14 3.44
CA ALA A 230 6.99 -6.18 3.84
C ALA A 230 7.76 -7.43 4.27
N THR A 231 7.84 -7.70 5.58
CA THR A 231 8.67 -8.78 6.14
C THR A 231 8.01 -9.43 7.35
N ASP A 232 8.28 -10.71 7.56
CA ASP A 232 7.77 -11.47 8.71
C ASP A 232 8.81 -11.71 9.81
N GLY A 233 10.03 -11.18 9.64
CA GLY A 233 11.14 -11.61 10.46
C GLY A 233 12.24 -10.58 10.66
N LEU A 234 13.18 -10.98 11.51
CA LEU A 234 14.40 -10.24 11.77
C LEU A 234 15.42 -10.51 10.66
N PRO A 235 16.29 -9.53 10.36
CA PRO A 235 17.29 -9.67 9.31
C PRO A 235 18.25 -10.85 9.57
N THR A 236 18.61 -11.57 8.51
CA THR A 236 19.61 -12.64 8.54
C THR A 236 20.77 -12.35 7.59
N ASP A 237 21.91 -13.00 7.83
CA ASP A 237 23.02 -12.99 6.87
C ASP A 237 22.76 -13.86 5.62
N ASP A 238 23.76 -13.95 4.73
CA ASP A 238 23.74 -14.74 3.49
C ASP A 238 23.59 -16.25 3.73
N ARG A 239 23.79 -16.70 4.97
CA ARG A 239 23.68 -18.09 5.40
C ARG A 239 22.43 -18.35 6.23
N GLY A 240 21.58 -17.33 6.45
CA GLY A 240 20.36 -17.43 7.23
C GLY A 240 20.56 -17.33 8.74
N TYR A 241 21.74 -16.92 9.21
CA TYR A 241 21.98 -16.67 10.62
C TYR A 241 21.55 -15.25 11.00
N GLY A 242 20.61 -15.17 11.93
CA GLY A 242 20.24 -13.93 12.60
C GLY A 242 21.08 -13.64 13.85
N GLY A 243 20.66 -12.63 14.61
CA GLY A 243 21.22 -12.30 15.92
C GLY A 243 21.53 -10.81 16.08
N ALA A 244 21.91 -10.42 17.30
CA ALA A 244 22.11 -9.01 17.67
C ALA A 244 23.07 -8.25 16.75
N ALA A 245 24.13 -8.91 16.25
CA ALA A 245 25.08 -8.28 15.33
C ALA A 245 24.44 -7.92 13.97
N ILE A 246 23.57 -8.78 13.42
CA ILE A 246 22.88 -8.53 12.15
C ILE A 246 21.76 -7.52 12.34
N GLN A 247 21.03 -7.59 13.46
CA GLN A 247 20.03 -6.58 13.83
C GLN A 247 20.69 -5.19 13.96
N GLN A 248 21.86 -5.09 14.58
CA GLN A 248 22.61 -3.83 14.64
C GLN A 248 23.05 -3.34 13.26
N GLN A 249 23.46 -4.23 12.36
CA GLN A 249 23.78 -3.86 10.98
C GLN A 249 22.55 -3.34 10.22
N PHE A 250 21.39 -3.95 10.46
CA PHE A 250 20.13 -3.50 9.89
C PHE A 250 19.73 -2.13 10.41
N VAL A 251 19.77 -1.89 11.72
CA VAL A 251 19.55 -0.56 12.31
C VAL A 251 20.54 0.45 11.73
N GLN A 252 21.81 0.08 11.56
CA GLN A 252 22.81 0.95 10.95
C GLN A 252 22.53 1.23 9.46
N ALA A 253 21.99 0.27 8.73
CA ALA A 253 21.58 0.46 7.33
C ALA A 253 20.36 1.41 7.24
N LEU A 254 19.39 1.26 8.15
CA LEU A 254 18.26 2.19 8.28
C LEU A 254 18.71 3.61 8.64
N ARG A 255 19.66 3.77 9.58
CA ARG A 255 20.31 5.07 9.85
C ARG A 255 20.96 5.67 8.62
N GLY A 256 21.46 4.84 7.71
CA GLY A 256 21.99 5.29 6.42
C GLY A 256 20.96 5.99 5.53
N LEU A 257 19.66 5.75 5.76
CA LEU A 257 18.57 6.43 5.07
C LEU A 257 18.21 7.79 5.70
N GLU A 258 18.71 8.11 6.89
CA GLU A 258 18.44 9.38 7.57
C GLU A 258 18.94 10.56 6.70
N GLY A 259 18.12 11.61 6.61
CA GLY A 259 18.40 12.79 5.78
C GLY A 259 18.19 12.59 4.27
N LEU A 260 17.88 11.38 3.80
CA LEU A 260 17.39 11.16 2.44
C LEU A 260 15.90 11.54 2.33
N PRO A 261 15.43 12.01 1.17
CA PRO A 261 14.03 12.35 0.95
C PRO A 261 13.19 11.07 0.79
N ILE A 262 12.91 10.38 1.90
CA ILE A 262 12.14 9.14 1.92
C ILE A 262 10.99 9.15 2.94
N TRP A 263 10.06 8.21 2.77
CA TRP A 263 9.08 7.76 3.75
C TRP A 263 9.21 6.24 3.83
N LEU A 264 9.47 5.70 5.03
CA LEU A 264 9.62 4.27 5.24
C LEU A 264 8.33 3.71 5.84
N VAL A 265 7.79 2.66 5.25
CA VAL A 265 6.68 1.87 5.81
C VAL A 265 7.22 0.46 6.05
N ILE A 266 7.07 -0.05 7.27
CA ILE A 266 7.38 -1.43 7.63
C ILE A 266 6.04 -2.14 7.81
N ARG A 267 5.74 -3.06 6.90
CA ARG A 267 4.53 -3.89 6.95
C ARG A 267 4.92 -5.25 7.52
N LEU A 268 4.50 -5.51 8.74
CA LEU A 268 4.76 -6.77 9.42
C LEU A 268 3.83 -7.85 8.89
N CYS A 269 4.41 -9.02 8.63
CA CYS A 269 3.71 -10.20 8.13
C CYS A 269 3.67 -11.31 9.18
N THR A 270 3.76 -10.98 10.48
CA THR A 270 3.97 -11.92 11.58
C THR A 270 3.23 -11.49 12.83
N ASP A 271 2.76 -12.47 13.60
CA ASP A 271 2.19 -12.26 14.95
C ASP A 271 3.23 -12.50 16.05
N GLU A 272 4.52 -12.60 15.71
CA GLU A 272 5.59 -12.86 16.67
C GLU A 272 5.93 -11.60 17.48
N ASP A 273 5.51 -11.57 18.76
CA ASP A 273 5.72 -10.46 19.70
C ASP A 273 7.16 -9.91 19.69
N ASP A 274 8.19 -10.77 19.68
CA ASP A 274 9.59 -10.34 19.69
C ASP A 274 9.98 -9.55 18.42
N VAL A 275 9.37 -9.88 17.27
CA VAL A 275 9.59 -9.18 16.00
C VAL A 275 8.85 -7.85 16.01
N VAL A 276 7.58 -7.86 16.41
CA VAL A 276 6.75 -6.64 16.52
C VAL A 276 7.39 -5.63 17.47
N ASN A 277 7.82 -6.07 18.65
CA ASN A 277 8.52 -5.22 19.63
C ASN A 277 9.82 -4.63 19.06
N PHE A 278 10.61 -5.43 18.33
CA PHE A 278 11.83 -4.94 17.70
C PHE A 278 11.56 -3.78 16.74
N TYR A 279 10.53 -3.90 15.89
CA TYR A 279 10.20 -2.86 14.91
C TYR A 279 9.55 -1.62 15.56
N ASN A 280 8.69 -1.81 16.57
CA ASN A 280 8.10 -0.69 17.32
C ASN A 280 9.14 0.13 18.09
N GLU A 281 10.22 -0.49 18.56
CA GLU A 281 11.33 0.21 19.21
C GLU A 281 12.20 1.02 18.23
N LEU A 282 12.06 0.85 16.90
CA LEU A 282 12.90 1.56 15.91
C LEU A 282 12.59 3.05 15.86
N ASP A 283 11.33 3.45 16.02
CA ASP A 283 10.94 4.88 15.98
C ASP A 283 11.63 5.69 17.08
N GLY A 284 11.85 5.09 18.26
CA GLY A 284 12.61 5.70 19.35
C GLY A 284 14.14 5.74 19.14
N GLN A 285 14.67 5.01 18.15
CA GLN A 285 16.11 4.85 17.91
C GLN A 285 16.63 5.57 16.66
N LEU A 286 15.72 5.99 15.77
CA LEU A 286 16.01 6.55 14.46
C LEU A 286 15.33 7.91 14.32
N GLU A 287 16.02 8.88 13.72
CA GLU A 287 15.40 10.17 13.34
C GLU A 287 14.75 10.07 11.94
N LEU A 288 14.19 8.90 11.62
CA LEU A 288 13.66 8.57 10.30
C LEU A 288 12.14 8.77 10.27
N SER A 289 11.61 9.25 9.14
CA SER A 289 10.17 9.22 8.91
C SER A 289 9.73 7.79 8.58
N LEU A 290 9.26 7.07 9.61
CA LEU A 290 8.89 5.66 9.60
C LEU A 290 7.45 5.47 10.07
N GLU A 291 6.76 4.50 9.49
CA GLU A 291 5.48 3.96 9.95
C GLU A 291 5.60 2.44 10.04
N VAL A 292 5.17 1.86 11.16
CA VAL A 292 5.09 0.40 11.35
C VAL A 292 3.61 0.02 11.29
N LEU A 293 3.29 -0.98 10.47
CA LEU A 293 1.93 -1.48 10.25
C LEU A 293 1.91 -2.98 10.48
N ASP A 294 0.98 -3.43 11.32
CA ASP A 294 0.70 -4.85 11.50
C ASP A 294 -0.22 -5.40 10.40
N ASP A 295 -0.65 -6.65 10.53
CA ASP A 295 -1.70 -7.18 9.69
C ASP A 295 -3.02 -6.39 9.86
N PHE A 296 -3.90 -6.47 8.87
CA PHE A 296 -5.14 -5.70 8.90
C PHE A 296 -6.01 -5.96 10.13
N LEU A 297 -6.02 -7.18 10.66
CA LEU A 297 -6.89 -7.57 11.76
C LEU A 297 -6.38 -7.07 13.10
N GLU A 298 -5.09 -7.19 13.37
CA GLU A 298 -4.48 -6.65 14.59
C GLU A 298 -4.57 -5.13 14.59
N GLU A 299 -4.22 -4.50 13.48
CA GLU A 299 -4.37 -3.05 13.28
C GLU A 299 -5.83 -2.59 13.50
N ALA A 300 -6.82 -3.33 12.99
CA ALA A 300 -8.23 -3.02 13.21
C ALA A 300 -8.63 -3.09 14.70
N LYS A 301 -8.03 -4.00 15.48
CA LYS A 301 -8.31 -4.13 16.91
C LYS A 301 -7.73 -2.96 17.68
N GLU A 302 -6.50 -2.55 17.38
CA GLU A 302 -5.85 -1.39 18.03
C GLU A 302 -6.63 -0.10 17.78
N VAL A 303 -7.00 0.14 16.51
CA VAL A 303 -7.86 1.27 16.14
C VAL A 303 -9.20 1.21 16.87
N TYR A 304 -9.80 0.03 17.03
CA TYR A 304 -11.07 -0.12 17.74
C TYR A 304 -10.93 0.13 19.26
N GLU A 305 -9.81 -0.27 19.86
CA GLU A 305 -9.52 -0.02 21.28
C GLU A 305 -9.50 1.48 21.59
N HIS A 306 -8.83 2.24 20.73
CA HIS A 306 -8.69 3.68 20.91
C HIS A 306 -9.88 4.47 20.38
N ASN A 307 -10.39 4.13 19.20
CA ASN A 307 -11.44 4.84 18.47
C ASN A 307 -12.60 3.90 18.06
N PRO A 308 -13.40 3.39 19.01
CA PRO A 308 -14.45 2.38 18.73
C PRO A 308 -15.62 2.87 17.88
N TRP A 309 -15.67 4.18 17.60
CA TRP A 309 -16.64 4.79 16.69
C TRP A 309 -16.22 4.67 15.23
N LEU A 310 -14.93 4.42 14.96
CA LEU A 310 -14.36 4.27 13.64
C LEU A 310 -14.34 2.80 13.25
N ASN A 311 -14.88 2.53 12.06
CA ASN A 311 -14.70 1.23 11.43
C ASN A 311 -13.42 1.25 10.60
N TYR A 312 -12.37 0.58 11.07
CA TYR A 312 -11.14 0.43 10.30
C TYR A 312 -11.36 -0.51 9.11
N ALA A 313 -11.62 0.08 7.95
CA ALA A 313 -11.90 -0.64 6.72
C ALA A 313 -10.63 -0.86 5.89
N LEU A 314 -10.61 -1.90 5.07
CA LEU A 314 -9.46 -2.22 4.21
C LEU A 314 -8.92 -1.05 3.37
N PRO A 315 -9.76 -0.17 2.78
CA PRO A 315 -9.26 1.01 2.08
C PRO A 315 -8.35 1.90 2.92
N LEU A 316 -8.58 2.04 4.23
CA LEU A 316 -7.70 2.82 5.11
C LEU A 316 -6.34 2.12 5.28
N HIS A 317 -6.36 0.82 5.52
CA HIS A 317 -5.14 0.03 5.67
C HIS A 317 -4.29 0.02 4.39
N ARG A 318 -4.93 -0.23 3.25
CA ARG A 318 -4.26 -0.23 1.94
C ARG A 318 -3.69 1.13 1.57
N LEU A 319 -4.37 2.21 1.96
CA LEU A 319 -3.88 3.58 1.79
C LEU A 319 -2.59 3.81 2.58
N ARG A 320 -2.53 3.38 3.85
CA ARG A 320 -1.32 3.46 4.71
C ARG A 320 -0.19 2.60 4.15
N GLU A 321 -0.47 1.36 3.75
CA GLU A 321 0.51 0.47 3.09
C GLU A 321 1.13 1.10 1.83
N MET A 322 0.36 1.92 1.08
CA MET A 322 0.84 2.60 -0.12
C MET A 322 1.73 3.84 0.19
N GLY A 323 2.01 4.10 1.47
CA GLY A 323 2.82 5.22 1.96
C GLY A 323 2.05 6.53 2.06
N TYR A 324 0.76 6.48 2.35
CA TYR A 324 -0.01 7.69 2.64
C TYR A 324 0.40 8.25 3.99
N GLN A 325 1.06 9.40 3.98
CA GLN A 325 1.50 10.07 5.20
C GLN A 325 0.52 11.18 5.60
N HIS A 326 -0.12 11.03 6.75
CA HIS A 326 -0.88 12.12 7.38
C HIS A 326 -1.00 11.88 8.89
N ARG A 327 -0.60 12.87 9.69
CA ARG A 327 -0.55 12.79 11.17
C ARG A 327 -1.79 12.17 11.83
N VAL A 328 -2.98 12.49 11.33
CA VAL A 328 -4.23 11.97 11.92
C VAL A 328 -4.39 10.45 11.74
N PHE A 329 -3.82 9.88 10.69
CA PHE A 329 -3.81 8.43 10.48
C PHE A 329 -2.82 7.77 11.44
N ASP A 330 -1.66 8.38 11.66
CA ASP A 330 -0.64 7.93 12.62
C ASP A 330 -1.14 7.92 14.08
N MET A 331 -2.19 8.68 14.41
CA MET A 331 -2.70 8.80 15.80
C MET A 331 -3.90 7.90 16.09
N MET A 332 -4.37 7.14 15.10
CA MET A 332 -5.65 6.45 15.12
C MET A 332 -5.65 5.17 15.97
N ASP A 333 -4.52 4.48 15.95
CA ASP A 333 -4.14 3.27 16.68
C ASP A 333 -3.42 3.62 18.01
N GLU A 334 -2.85 4.82 18.16
CA GLU A 334 -2.17 5.23 19.40
C GLU A 334 -3.11 5.75 20.51
N ARG A 335 -4.15 6.51 20.13
CA ARG A 335 -5.03 7.20 21.09
C ARG A 335 -6.36 7.66 20.52
N LYS A 336 -7.24 8.09 21.41
CA LYS A 336 -8.47 8.79 21.04
C LYS A 336 -8.15 10.08 20.30
N PHE A 337 -8.86 10.31 19.19
CA PHE A 337 -8.80 11.60 18.50
C PHE A 337 -9.30 12.73 19.39
N THR A 338 -8.65 13.88 19.25
CA THR A 338 -9.21 15.15 19.69
C THR A 338 -10.36 15.57 18.76
N HIS A 339 -11.15 16.56 19.19
CA HIS A 339 -12.23 17.10 18.39
C HIS A 339 -11.74 17.69 17.05
N GLU A 340 -10.55 18.32 17.05
CA GLU A 340 -9.92 18.87 15.85
C GLU A 340 -9.46 17.75 14.91
N GLU A 341 -8.77 16.74 15.42
CA GLU A 341 -8.32 15.59 14.64
C GLU A 341 -9.48 14.79 14.05
N LEU A 342 -10.59 14.65 14.78
CA LEU A 342 -11.81 14.03 14.26
C LEU A 342 -12.36 14.80 13.06
N ARG A 343 -12.38 16.14 13.13
CA ARG A 343 -12.82 17.00 12.04
C ARG A 343 -11.90 16.88 10.83
N ASP A 344 -10.59 16.86 11.05
CA ASP A 344 -9.59 16.69 10.00
C ASP A 344 -9.71 15.31 9.35
N PHE A 345 -9.87 14.25 10.14
CA PHE A 345 -10.09 12.89 9.65
C PHE A 345 -11.33 12.80 8.76
N CYS A 346 -12.47 13.31 9.23
CA CYS A 346 -13.71 13.34 8.45
C CYS A 346 -13.56 14.17 7.16
N SER A 347 -12.77 15.25 7.20
CA SER A 347 -12.48 16.05 6.01
C SER A 347 -11.71 15.22 4.97
N LEU A 348 -10.70 14.47 5.38
CA LEU A 348 -9.93 13.60 4.48
C LEU A 348 -10.78 12.46 3.89
N LEU A 349 -11.70 11.92 4.69
CA LEU A 349 -12.61 10.87 4.24
C LEU A 349 -13.60 11.36 3.19
N PHE A 350 -14.27 12.48 3.43
CA PHE A 350 -15.49 12.82 2.69
C PHE A 350 -15.36 14.00 1.74
N ASN A 351 -14.27 14.75 1.82
CA ASN A 351 -14.27 16.10 1.30
C ASN A 351 -13.47 16.24 0.00
N ASP A 352 -14.18 16.35 -1.13
CA ASP A 352 -13.64 16.81 -2.43
C ASP A 352 -13.96 18.31 -2.66
N LYS A 353 -14.91 18.91 -1.92
CA LYS A 353 -15.56 20.18 -2.34
C LYS A 353 -15.88 21.20 -1.25
N PHE A 354 -15.74 20.88 0.03
CA PHE A 354 -15.98 21.82 1.11
C PHE A 354 -14.64 22.29 1.69
N PRO A 355 -14.40 23.59 1.87
CA PRO A 355 -13.32 24.05 2.73
C PRO A 355 -13.47 23.38 4.10
N SER A 356 -12.36 23.08 4.78
CA SER A 356 -12.36 22.58 6.17
C SER A 356 -13.30 23.38 7.08
N ASP A 357 -13.48 24.67 6.76
CA ASP A 357 -14.34 25.64 7.45
C ASP A 357 -15.86 25.34 7.42
N GLU A 358 -16.36 24.46 6.55
CA GLU A 358 -17.79 24.14 6.48
C GLU A 358 -18.21 22.93 7.31
N LEU A 359 -17.28 22.07 7.72
CA LEU A 359 -17.56 21.04 8.73
C LEU A 359 -17.69 21.73 10.09
N PRO A 360 -18.86 21.66 10.77
CA PRO A 360 -19.05 22.30 12.07
C PRO A 360 -17.99 21.79 13.05
N ASP A 361 -17.38 22.71 13.80
CA ASP A 361 -16.41 22.34 14.83
C ASP A 361 -17.14 21.53 15.92
N PRO A 362 -16.77 20.25 16.14
CA PRO A 362 -17.46 19.42 17.12
C PRO A 362 -17.26 19.89 18.56
N SER A 363 -16.25 20.74 18.82
CA SER A 363 -16.07 21.40 20.13
C SER A 363 -17.07 22.53 20.37
N VAL A 364 -17.61 23.13 19.31
CA VAL A 364 -18.58 24.24 19.36
C VAL A 364 -20.02 23.74 19.19
N ASP A 365 -20.25 22.82 18.26
CA ASP A 365 -21.57 22.24 17.99
C ASP A 365 -21.48 20.78 17.52
N CYS A 366 -21.39 19.87 18.50
CA CYS A 366 -21.40 18.43 18.27
C CYS A 366 -22.70 17.94 17.57
N THR A 367 -23.82 18.65 17.73
CA THR A 367 -25.10 18.22 17.13
C THR A 367 -25.11 18.52 15.64
N SER A 368 -24.67 19.70 15.22
CA SER A 368 -24.51 20.04 13.81
C SER A 368 -23.42 19.22 13.15
N HIS A 369 -22.31 18.91 13.84
CA HIS A 369 -21.29 18.00 13.31
C HIS A 369 -21.84 16.59 13.06
N ARG A 370 -22.63 16.04 14.01
CA ARG A 370 -23.34 14.76 13.81
C ARG A 370 -24.37 14.84 12.69
N ASN A 371 -25.05 15.97 12.52
CA ASN A 371 -26.02 16.17 11.44
C ASN A 371 -25.35 16.41 10.08
N ALA A 372 -24.07 16.80 10.04
CA ALA A 372 -23.27 16.78 8.81
C ALA A 372 -23.07 15.33 8.30
N SER A 373 -23.28 14.30 9.12
CA SER A 373 -23.46 12.92 8.61
C SER A 373 -24.66 12.76 7.68
N CYS A 374 -25.65 13.65 7.67
CA CYS A 374 -26.68 13.66 6.61
C CYS A 374 -26.14 14.10 5.24
N LEU A 375 -24.89 14.58 5.15
CA LEU A 375 -24.20 14.74 3.86
C LEU A 375 -23.73 13.38 3.30
N LEU A 376 -23.53 12.38 4.16
CA LEU A 376 -23.17 11.00 3.76
C LEU A 376 -24.33 10.30 3.02
N THR A 377 -25.58 10.66 3.32
CA THR A 377 -26.78 10.14 2.62
C THR A 377 -26.98 10.76 1.23
N LYS A 378 -26.23 11.81 0.85
CA LYS A 378 -26.32 12.38 -0.51
C LYS A 378 -25.46 11.66 -1.54
N GLU A 379 -24.44 10.89 -1.14
CA GLU A 379 -23.71 10.02 -2.07
C GLU A 379 -24.60 8.85 -2.55
N SER A 380 -25.47 8.32 -1.69
CA SER A 380 -26.45 7.27 -2.06
C SER A 380 -27.50 7.76 -3.08
N ASN A 381 -27.87 9.05 -3.04
CA ASN A 381 -28.88 9.62 -3.93
C ASN A 381 -28.32 10.13 -5.27
N GLN A 382 -27.00 10.19 -5.44
CA GLN A 382 -26.39 10.53 -6.73
C GLN A 382 -26.30 9.32 -7.69
N GLU A 383 -26.41 8.10 -7.19
CA GLU A 383 -26.52 6.90 -8.04
C GLU A 383 -27.94 6.72 -8.65
N GLU A 384 -28.99 7.20 -7.98
CA GLU A 384 -30.36 7.11 -8.51
C GLU A 384 -30.72 8.18 -9.54
N GLY A 385 -29.99 9.32 -9.55
CA GLY A 385 -30.28 10.45 -10.45
C GLY A 385 -29.83 10.28 -11.90
N TYR A 386 -29.01 9.28 -12.23
CA TYR A 386 -28.46 9.07 -13.58
C TYR A 386 -29.09 7.90 -14.35
N SER A 387 -30.13 7.25 -13.80
CA SER A 387 -30.83 6.13 -14.45
C SER A 387 -32.14 6.53 -15.16
N LEU A 388 -32.46 7.83 -15.24
CA LEU A 388 -33.74 8.32 -15.79
C LEU A 388 -33.63 9.17 -17.06
N ASP A 389 -32.60 8.99 -17.89
CA ASP A 389 -32.50 9.64 -19.22
C ASP A 389 -32.19 8.64 -20.35
N ARG A 390 -32.90 7.49 -20.37
CA ARG A 390 -33.04 6.67 -21.58
C ARG A 390 -34.38 5.95 -21.60
N HIS A 391 -35.47 6.69 -21.77
CA HIS A 391 -36.67 6.18 -22.45
C HIS A 391 -37.61 7.35 -22.73
N GLU A 392 -37.36 8.08 -23.81
CA GLU A 392 -38.39 8.74 -24.60
C GLU A 392 -37.72 9.34 -25.84
N GLU A 393 -37.72 8.58 -26.93
CA GLU A 393 -37.89 9.07 -28.31
C GLU A 393 -37.69 7.89 -29.26
N ASN A 394 -38.81 7.32 -29.70
CA ASN A 394 -39.07 6.96 -31.09
C ASN A 394 -40.52 6.46 -31.18
N GLY A 395 -41.39 7.38 -31.60
CA GLY A 395 -42.61 7.05 -32.33
C GLY A 395 -42.29 6.70 -33.78
#